data_AF-A0A2P4T3P5-F1
#
_entry.id   AF-A0A2P4T3P5-F1
#
_cell.length_a   1.000
_cell.length_b   1.000
_cell.length_c   1.000
_cell.angle_alpha   90.00
_cell.angle_beta   90.00
_cell.angle_gamma   90.00
#
_symmetry.space_group_name_H-M   'P 1'
#
loop_
_entity.id
_entity.type
_entity.pdbx_description
1 polymer ?
#
loop_
_entity_poly.entity_id
_entity_poly.type
_entity_poly.pdbx_seq_one_letter_code
_entity_poly.pdbx_strand_id
1 'polypeptide(L)'
;MPQWRVSAHIDSNIVVFETIWEGLWMDCISQMGIRLQCKFYDSILALPPPLEAFRALMCVAVLLSIVAFLMAIVGVKYTHWTKEDTQGISIFMLAAGVAFLLTGVLVLIPVSWTGGSIVRDFYDAKVPTPLKRELGAALYVGWVSAALLIIAGAMYCSFWCWAATSPKSRYPSLPHHRLHRPNTAGGPLLSMQAYV
;
A
#
# COMPACT_ATOMS: atom_id res chain seq x y z
N MET A 1 -12.30 -12.04 -3.28
CA MET A 1 -13.09 -12.64 -2.17
C MET A 1 -14.49 -12.02 -2.17
N PRO A 2 -15.57 -12.83 -2.23
CA PRO A 2 -16.95 -12.32 -2.21
C PRO A 2 -17.47 -12.01 -0.81
N GLN A 3 -16.66 -12.17 0.25
CA GLN A 3 -17.09 -12.04 1.64
C GLN A 3 -16.87 -10.62 2.17
N TRP A 4 -17.41 -9.59 1.51
CA TRP A 4 -17.38 -8.22 2.03
C TRP A 4 -18.56 -7.96 2.96
N ARG A 5 -19.74 -8.46 2.58
CA ARG A 5 -20.98 -8.38 3.36
C ARG A 5 -21.67 -9.73 3.31
N VAL A 6 -22.15 -10.21 4.45
CA VAL A 6 -22.83 -11.50 4.57
C VAL A 6 -24.23 -11.25 5.08
N SER A 7 -25.26 -11.76 4.41
CA SER A 7 -26.66 -11.66 4.87
C SER A 7 -27.30 -13.04 4.86
N ALA A 8 -27.98 -13.41 5.94
CA ALA A 8 -28.72 -14.67 6.03
C ALA A 8 -30.22 -14.35 5.89
N HIS A 9 -30.77 -14.48 4.69
CA HIS A 9 -32.19 -14.22 4.47
C HIS A 9 -33.00 -15.46 4.87
N ILE A 10 -33.98 -15.24 5.75
CA ILE A 10 -34.92 -16.26 6.21
C ILE A 10 -36.30 -15.76 5.81
N ASP A 11 -36.80 -16.17 4.64
CA ASP A 11 -38.16 -15.83 4.24
C ASP A 11 -39.17 -16.48 5.19
N SER A 12 -40.30 -15.80 5.42
CA SER A 12 -41.35 -16.18 6.37
C SER A 12 -42.08 -17.50 6.03
N ASN A 13 -41.61 -18.24 5.03
CA ASN A 13 -42.04 -19.58 4.68
C ASN A 13 -40.86 -20.55 4.88
N ILE A 14 -40.83 -21.12 6.08
CA ILE A 14 -39.91 -22.01 6.82
C ILE A 14 -39.08 -23.11 6.07
N VAL A 15 -38.94 -23.10 4.74
CA VAL A 15 -38.29 -24.21 3.99
C VAL A 15 -36.96 -23.84 3.30
N VAL A 16 -36.62 -22.56 3.10
CA VAL A 16 -35.39 -22.18 2.38
C VAL A 16 -34.52 -21.24 3.22
N PHE A 17 -33.35 -21.73 3.65
CA PHE A 17 -32.28 -20.90 4.19
C PHE A 17 -31.38 -20.43 3.04
N GLU A 18 -31.29 -19.12 2.82
CA GLU A 18 -30.41 -18.54 1.81
C GLU A 18 -29.34 -17.68 2.48
N THR A 19 -28.07 -18.01 2.22
CA THR A 19 -26.95 -17.16 2.66
C THR A 19 -26.37 -16.44 1.45
N ILE A 20 -26.38 -15.12 1.52
CA ILE A 20 -25.94 -14.22 0.45
C ILE A 20 -24.59 -13.63 0.86
N TRP A 21 -23.60 -13.83 0.01
CA TRP A 21 -22.25 -13.31 0.13
C TRP A 21 -22.03 -12.26 -0.94
N GLU A 22 -22.05 -11.00 -0.54
CA GLU A 22 -21.88 -9.90 -1.47
C GLU A 22 -20.42 -9.46 -1.46
N GLY A 23 -19.78 -9.65 -2.61
CA GLY A 23 -18.45 -9.17 -2.89
C GLY A 23 -18.46 -7.84 -3.62
N LEU A 24 -17.28 -7.24 -3.73
CA LEU A 24 -17.10 -6.04 -4.54
C LEU A 24 -17.32 -6.29 -6.04
N TRP A 25 -17.03 -7.50 -6.56
CA TRP A 25 -17.04 -7.83 -7.99
C TRP A 25 -18.03 -8.91 -8.41
N MET A 26 -18.48 -9.72 -7.45
CA MET A 26 -19.42 -10.83 -7.65
C MET A 26 -20.27 -10.98 -6.39
N ASP A 27 -21.46 -11.49 -6.54
CA ASP A 27 -22.33 -11.96 -5.47
C ASP A 27 -22.47 -13.48 -5.55
N CYS A 28 -22.48 -14.14 -4.41
CA CYS A 28 -22.70 -15.58 -4.32
C CYS A 28 -23.88 -15.85 -3.40
N ILE A 29 -24.81 -16.69 -3.86
CA ILE A 29 -25.96 -17.13 -3.10
C ILE A 29 -25.82 -18.63 -2.87
N SER A 30 -25.95 -19.04 -1.61
CA SER A 30 -25.99 -20.45 -1.24
C SER A 30 -27.40 -20.79 -0.79
N GLN A 31 -28.09 -21.62 -1.58
CA GLN A 31 -29.42 -22.13 -1.25
C GLN A 31 -29.29 -23.45 -0.49
N MET A 32 -29.86 -23.50 0.72
CA MET A 32 -29.89 -24.69 1.62
C MET A 32 -28.50 -25.29 1.94
N GLY A 33 -27.41 -24.56 1.68
CA GLY A 33 -26.03 -25.04 1.86
C GLY A 33 -25.52 -26.03 0.80
N ILE A 34 -26.32 -26.39 -0.21
CA ILE A 34 -25.98 -27.44 -1.19
C ILE A 34 -25.58 -26.84 -2.54
N ARG A 35 -26.26 -25.76 -2.97
CA ARG A 35 -26.03 -25.17 -4.29
C ARG A 35 -25.51 -23.74 -4.14
N LEU A 36 -24.22 -23.57 -4.46
CA LEU A 36 -23.57 -22.26 -4.52
C LEU A 36 -23.67 -21.73 -5.96
N GLN A 37 -24.40 -20.64 -6.15
CA GLN A 37 -24.42 -19.91 -7.41
C GLN A 37 -23.73 -18.57 -7.22
N CYS A 38 -22.61 -18.38 -7.91
CA CYS A 38 -21.92 -17.08 -7.96
C CYS A 38 -22.22 -16.42 -9.29
N LYS A 39 -22.64 -15.15 -9.24
CA LYS A 39 -22.90 -14.33 -10.41
C LYS A 39 -21.99 -13.10 -10.36
N PHE A 40 -21.48 -12.69 -11.52
CA PHE A 40 -20.81 -11.41 -11.66
C PHE A 40 -21.84 -10.31 -11.89
N TYR A 41 -21.58 -9.12 -11.39
CA TYR A 41 -22.46 -7.99 -11.67
C TYR A 41 -22.38 -7.62 -13.16
N ASP A 42 -23.38 -8.02 -13.94
CA ASP A 42 -23.41 -7.93 -15.41
C ASP A 42 -23.42 -6.48 -15.96
N SER A 43 -23.66 -5.46 -15.13
CA SER A 43 -23.69 -4.06 -15.60
C SER A 43 -23.32 -3.06 -14.51
N ILE A 44 -22.33 -2.20 -14.81
CA ILE A 44 -21.89 -1.06 -13.98
C ILE A 44 -23.04 -0.04 -13.78
N LEU A 45 -23.98 0.05 -14.72
CA LEU A 45 -25.03 1.08 -14.78
C LEU A 45 -26.25 0.82 -13.86
N ALA A 46 -26.36 -0.37 -13.25
CA ALA A 46 -27.47 -0.73 -12.36
C ALA A 46 -27.06 -0.88 -10.88
N LEU A 47 -25.79 -0.55 -10.56
CA LEU A 47 -25.22 -0.75 -9.24
C LEU A 47 -25.24 0.57 -8.44
N PRO A 48 -25.50 0.56 -7.12
CA PRO A 48 -25.51 1.78 -6.31
C PRO A 48 -24.21 2.61 -6.49
N PRO A 49 -24.31 3.94 -6.68
CA PRO A 49 -23.17 4.84 -6.93
C PRO A 49 -21.92 4.65 -6.05
N PRO A 50 -22.02 4.37 -4.72
CA PRO A 50 -20.82 4.19 -3.91
C PRO A 50 -19.97 2.96 -4.29
N LEU A 51 -20.56 1.92 -4.88
CA LEU A 51 -19.81 0.69 -5.21
C LEU A 51 -18.85 0.89 -6.38
N GLU A 52 -19.22 1.71 -7.36
CA GLU A 52 -18.35 2.05 -8.48
C GLU A 52 -17.11 2.80 -8.00
N ALA A 53 -17.30 3.79 -7.13
CA ALA A 53 -16.21 4.54 -6.53
C ALA A 53 -15.25 3.63 -5.73
N PHE A 54 -15.78 2.68 -4.95
CA PHE A 54 -14.95 1.73 -4.21
C PHE A 54 -14.16 0.78 -5.11
N ARG A 55 -14.73 0.34 -6.24
CA ARG A 55 -13.98 -0.44 -7.25
C ARG A 55 -12.82 0.36 -7.83
N ALA A 56 -13.08 1.60 -8.23
CA ALA A 56 -12.06 2.49 -8.77
C ALA A 56 -10.92 2.74 -7.76
N LEU A 57 -11.27 3.05 -6.50
CA LEU A 57 -10.29 3.25 -5.42
C LEU A 57 -9.42 2.01 -5.19
N MET A 58 -10.02 0.82 -5.15
CA MET A 58 -9.27 -0.43 -4.99
C MET A 58 -8.35 -0.72 -6.18
N CYS A 59 -8.79 -0.46 -7.42
CA CYS A 59 -7.94 -0.60 -8.60
C CYS A 59 -6.75 0.37 -8.58
N VAL A 60 -6.99 1.64 -8.25
CA VAL A 60 -5.92 2.65 -8.14
C VAL A 60 -4.96 2.29 -7.01
N ALA A 61 -5.45 1.82 -5.86
CA ALA A 61 -4.61 1.36 -4.77
C ALA A 61 -3.70 0.19 -5.19
N VAL A 62 -4.22 -0.80 -5.93
CA VAL A 62 -3.40 -1.91 -6.44
C VAL A 62 -2.30 -1.40 -7.35
N LEU A 63 -2.61 -0.50 -8.30
CA LEU A 63 -1.60 0.07 -9.21
C LEU A 63 -0.53 0.86 -8.44
N LEU A 64 -0.93 1.70 -7.50
CA LEU A 64 -0.01 2.46 -6.66
C LEU A 64 0.86 1.55 -5.80
N SER A 65 0.31 0.45 -5.26
CA SER A 65 1.07 -0.51 -4.48
C SER A 65 2.20 -1.15 -5.29
N ILE A 66 1.92 -1.54 -6.55
CA ILE A 66 2.91 -2.15 -7.44
C ILE A 66 4.04 -1.16 -7.72
N VAL A 67 3.68 0.09 -8.05
CA VAL A 67 4.67 1.15 -8.29
C VAL A 67 5.50 1.41 -7.02
N ALA A 68 4.88 1.47 -5.84
CA ALA A 68 5.58 1.65 -4.57
C ALA A 68 6.57 0.51 -4.27
N PHE A 69 6.17 -0.74 -4.51
CA PHE A 69 7.04 -1.91 -4.36
C PHE A 69 8.23 -1.87 -5.32
N LEU A 70 8.03 -1.52 -6.59
CA LEU A 70 9.12 -1.39 -7.57
C LEU A 70 10.11 -0.30 -7.14
N MET A 71 9.60 0.85 -6.69
CA MET A 71 10.43 1.96 -6.19
C MET A 71 11.21 1.56 -4.93
N ALA A 72 10.61 0.78 -4.03
CA ALA A 72 11.28 0.25 -2.85
C ALA A 72 12.43 -0.72 -3.21
N ILE A 73 12.21 -1.65 -4.15
CA ILE A 73 13.24 -2.59 -4.61
C ILE A 73 14.41 -1.85 -5.25
N VAL A 74 14.11 -0.88 -6.12
CA VAL A 74 15.09 0.00 -6.74
C VAL A 74 15.85 0.77 -5.67
N GLY A 75 15.16 1.38 -4.70
CA GLY A 75 15.77 2.11 -3.59
C GLY A 75 16.77 1.26 -2.81
N VAL A 76 16.40 0.04 -2.43
CA VAL A 76 17.29 -0.88 -1.67
C VAL A 76 18.50 -1.31 -2.51
N LYS A 77 18.30 -1.66 -3.80
CA LYS A 77 19.41 -2.04 -4.68
C LYS A 77 20.37 -0.89 -4.90
N TYR A 78 19.88 0.30 -5.26
CA TYR A 78 20.74 1.46 -5.49
C TYR A 78 21.49 1.91 -4.22
N THR A 79 20.87 1.76 -3.03
CA THR A 79 21.53 1.99 -1.73
C THR A 79 22.78 1.14 -1.54
N HIS A 80 22.77 -0.12 -2.00
CA HIS A 80 23.90 -1.03 -1.83
C HIS A 80 25.10 -0.68 -2.72
N TRP A 81 24.84 -0.24 -3.96
CA TRP A 81 25.89 -0.04 -4.96
C TRP A 81 26.51 1.36 -4.94
N THR A 82 25.79 2.38 -4.49
CA THR A 82 26.22 3.78 -4.66
C THR A 82 26.25 4.49 -3.32
N LYS A 83 27.43 4.61 -2.70
CA LYS A 83 27.62 5.43 -1.47
C LYS A 83 27.82 6.92 -1.78
N GLU A 84 28.11 7.27 -3.03
CA GLU A 84 28.49 8.63 -3.44
C GLU A 84 27.29 9.60 -3.54
N ASP A 85 26.17 9.17 -4.12
CA ASP A 85 24.98 10.02 -4.32
C ASP A 85 23.83 9.66 -3.35
N THR A 86 23.99 10.10 -2.12
CA THR A 86 23.04 9.84 -1.04
C THR A 86 21.74 10.66 -1.18
N GLN A 87 21.72 11.71 -2.00
CA GLN A 87 20.55 12.59 -2.17
C GLN A 87 19.52 11.97 -3.12
N GLY A 88 19.95 11.40 -4.24
CA GLY A 88 19.03 10.73 -5.17
C GLY A 88 18.34 9.52 -4.53
N ILE A 89 19.12 8.64 -3.90
CA ILE A 89 18.63 7.39 -3.26
C ILE A 89 17.57 7.67 -2.21
N SER A 90 17.80 8.70 -1.41
CA SER A 90 16.92 9.03 -0.32
C SER A 90 15.56 9.51 -0.88
N ILE A 91 15.51 10.27 -1.98
CA ILE A 91 14.26 10.76 -2.58
C ILE A 91 13.39 9.58 -3.05
N PHE A 92 14.02 8.55 -3.64
CA PHE A 92 13.32 7.33 -4.03
C PHE A 92 12.69 6.60 -2.83
N MET A 93 13.40 6.53 -1.70
CA MET A 93 12.89 5.92 -0.46
C MET A 93 11.70 6.72 0.11
N LEU A 94 11.78 8.06 0.11
CA LEU A 94 10.67 8.91 0.54
C LEU A 94 9.46 8.77 -0.37
N ALA A 95 9.66 8.77 -1.69
CA ALA A 95 8.60 8.59 -2.68
C ALA A 95 7.89 7.24 -2.50
N ALA A 96 8.66 6.16 -2.28
CA ALA A 96 8.09 4.84 -1.99
C ALA A 96 7.28 4.85 -0.68
N GLY A 97 7.80 5.46 0.38
CA GLY A 97 7.10 5.58 1.67
C GLY A 97 5.77 6.32 1.57
N VAL A 98 5.76 7.48 0.91
CA VAL A 98 4.54 8.26 0.66
C VAL A 98 3.55 7.47 -0.20
N ALA A 99 4.01 6.78 -1.24
CA ALA A 99 3.15 5.95 -2.08
C ALA A 99 2.50 4.79 -1.29
N PHE A 100 3.25 4.15 -0.38
CA PHE A 100 2.70 3.12 0.53
C PHE A 100 1.65 3.69 1.50
N LEU A 101 1.90 4.86 2.07
CA LEU A 101 0.93 5.55 2.94
C LEU A 101 -0.37 5.88 2.17
N LEU A 102 -0.24 6.48 0.99
CA LEU A 102 -1.39 6.79 0.13
C LEU A 102 -2.17 5.54 -0.24
N THR A 103 -1.47 4.47 -0.62
CA THR A 103 -2.10 3.17 -0.92
C THR A 103 -2.88 2.64 0.28
N GLY A 104 -2.27 2.63 1.48
CA GLY A 104 -2.93 2.16 2.69
C GLY A 104 -4.19 2.94 3.04
N VAL A 105 -4.16 4.28 2.88
CA VAL A 105 -5.32 5.14 3.09
C VAL A 105 -6.42 4.87 2.04
N LEU A 106 -6.06 4.70 0.77
CA LEU A 106 -7.01 4.40 -0.30
C LEU A 106 -7.71 3.05 -0.12
N VAL A 107 -7.04 2.05 0.49
CA VAL A 107 -7.66 0.77 0.87
C VAL A 107 -8.53 0.94 2.12
N LEU A 108 -8.10 1.74 3.09
CA LEU A 108 -8.83 1.94 4.35
C LEU A 108 -10.19 2.60 4.13
N ILE A 109 -10.29 3.60 3.25
CA ILE A 109 -11.53 4.34 2.97
C ILE A 109 -12.72 3.41 2.60
N PRO A 110 -12.66 2.57 1.54
CA PRO A 110 -13.78 1.71 1.16
C PRO A 110 -14.06 0.63 2.22
N VAL A 111 -13.04 0.08 2.88
CA VAL A 111 -13.21 -0.98 3.88
C VAL A 111 -13.83 -0.44 5.18
N SER A 112 -13.39 0.72 5.65
CA SER A 112 -13.97 1.39 6.83
C SER A 112 -15.37 1.94 6.56
N TRP A 113 -15.62 2.45 5.35
CA TRP A 113 -16.96 2.90 4.98
C TRP A 113 -17.96 1.74 4.95
N THR A 114 -17.60 0.64 4.27
CA THR A 114 -18.45 -0.56 4.18
C THR A 114 -18.70 -1.15 5.57
N GLY A 115 -17.66 -1.32 6.38
CA GLY A 115 -17.80 -1.76 7.78
C GLY A 115 -18.72 -0.85 8.60
N GLY A 116 -18.54 0.48 8.50
CA GLY A 116 -19.38 1.46 9.20
C GLY A 116 -20.85 1.42 8.77
N SER A 117 -21.12 1.23 7.47
CA SER A 117 -22.49 1.08 6.96
C SER A 117 -23.17 -0.18 7.49
N ILE A 118 -22.44 -1.30 7.55
CA ILE A 118 -22.94 -2.58 8.08
C ILE A 118 -23.28 -2.43 9.57
N VAL A 119 -22.39 -1.81 10.36
CA VAL A 119 -22.64 -1.56 11.79
C VAL A 119 -23.86 -0.67 12.00
N ARG A 120 -24.04 0.38 11.19
CA ARG A 120 -25.25 1.22 11.28
C ARG A 120 -26.52 0.44 10.99
N ASP A 121 -26.51 -0.39 9.94
CA ASP A 121 -27.67 -1.21 9.57
C ASP A 121 -28.02 -2.23 10.68
N PHE A 122 -27.02 -2.74 11.41
CA PHE A 122 -27.24 -3.64 12.54
C PHE A 122 -27.98 -3.01 13.73
N TYR A 123 -27.72 -1.71 13.98
CA TYR A 123 -28.29 -0.97 15.10
C TYR A 123 -29.59 -0.21 14.75
N ASP A 124 -29.99 -0.15 13.47
CA ASP A 124 -31.24 0.48 13.08
C ASP A 124 -32.45 -0.41 13.46
N ALA A 125 -33.32 0.13 14.31
CA ALA A 125 -34.52 -0.55 14.78
C ALA A 125 -35.57 -0.81 13.68
N LYS A 126 -35.43 -0.15 12.52
CA LYS A 126 -36.32 -0.34 11.36
C LYS A 126 -35.99 -1.59 10.54
N VAL A 127 -34.83 -2.21 10.76
CA VAL A 127 -34.38 -3.39 10.01
C VAL A 127 -34.80 -4.66 10.77
N PRO A 128 -35.66 -5.52 10.18
CA PRO A 128 -36.06 -6.76 10.81
C PRO A 128 -34.86 -7.69 11.00
N THR A 129 -34.84 -8.45 12.09
CA THR A 129 -33.77 -9.38 12.48
C THR A 129 -33.23 -10.29 11.36
N PRO A 130 -34.06 -10.88 10.47
CA PRO A 130 -33.57 -11.70 9.34
C PRO A 130 -32.85 -10.91 8.23
N LEU A 131 -32.87 -9.58 8.25
CA LEU A 131 -32.16 -8.72 7.28
C LEU A 131 -30.86 -8.13 7.82
N LYS A 132 -30.47 -8.51 9.04
CA LYS A 132 -29.24 -8.01 9.67
C LYS A 132 -28.02 -8.58 8.92
N ARG A 133 -27.12 -7.67 8.53
CA ARG A 133 -25.98 -7.96 7.65
C ARG A 133 -24.72 -8.15 8.46
N GLU A 134 -24.03 -9.27 8.41
CA GLU A 134 -22.78 -9.51 9.12
C GLU A 134 -21.53 -9.01 8.38
N LEU A 135 -20.49 -8.71 9.17
CA LEU A 135 -19.17 -8.30 8.68
C LEU A 135 -18.49 -9.50 8.01
N GLY A 136 -18.21 -9.38 6.72
CA GLY A 136 -17.52 -10.43 5.98
C GLY A 136 -16.02 -10.50 6.31
N ALA A 137 -15.44 -11.70 6.15
CA ALA A 137 -14.02 -11.96 6.41
C ALA A 137 -13.07 -11.03 5.61
N ALA A 138 -13.47 -10.59 4.42
CA ALA A 138 -12.64 -9.73 3.58
C ALA A 138 -12.41 -8.35 4.19
N LEU A 139 -13.31 -7.84 5.04
CA LEU A 139 -13.14 -6.55 5.71
C LEU A 139 -11.99 -6.59 6.72
N TYR A 140 -11.88 -7.68 7.49
CA TYR A 140 -10.76 -7.86 8.42
C TYR A 140 -9.42 -7.92 7.69
N VAL A 141 -9.36 -8.65 6.57
CA VAL A 141 -8.16 -8.70 5.72
C VAL A 141 -7.84 -7.32 5.15
N GLY A 142 -8.85 -6.55 4.75
CA GLY A 142 -8.70 -5.16 4.30
C GLY A 142 -8.09 -4.24 5.36
N TRP A 143 -8.55 -4.32 6.62
CA TRP A 143 -8.00 -3.52 7.71
C TRP A 143 -6.56 -3.91 8.05
N VAL A 144 -6.28 -5.22 8.14
CA VAL A 144 -4.93 -5.72 8.42
C VAL A 144 -3.96 -5.30 7.30
N SER A 145 -4.36 -5.47 6.04
CA SER A 145 -3.52 -5.07 4.90
C SER A 145 -3.28 -3.55 4.85
N ALA A 146 -4.30 -2.74 5.09
CA ALA A 146 -4.16 -1.28 5.17
C ALA A 146 -3.20 -0.87 6.31
N ALA A 147 -3.33 -1.47 7.49
CA ALA A 147 -2.44 -1.20 8.62
C ALA A 147 -0.99 -1.57 8.30
N LEU A 148 -0.76 -2.73 7.68
CA LEU A 148 0.58 -3.17 7.26
C LEU A 148 1.20 -2.22 6.23
N LEU A 149 0.43 -1.77 5.24
CA LEU A 149 0.89 -0.80 4.24
C LEU A 149 1.24 0.55 4.86
N ILE A 150 0.46 1.02 5.84
CA ILE A 150 0.73 2.27 6.56
C ILE A 150 2.00 2.15 7.40
N ILE A 151 2.17 1.05 8.12
CA ILE A 151 3.37 0.78 8.92
C ILE A 151 4.60 0.72 8.00
N ALA A 152 4.51 0.02 6.86
CA ALA A 152 5.58 -0.02 5.88
C ALA A 152 5.93 1.40 5.37
N GLY A 153 4.94 2.19 4.98
CA GLY A 153 5.16 3.57 4.54
C GLY A 153 5.81 4.44 5.61
N ALA A 154 5.36 4.34 6.86
CA ALA A 154 5.94 5.06 7.99
C ALA A 154 7.41 4.66 8.26
N MET A 155 7.75 3.38 8.12
CA MET A 155 9.13 2.88 8.23
C MET A 155 10.04 3.46 7.12
N TYR A 156 9.57 3.53 5.88
CA TYR A 156 10.34 4.14 4.79
C TYR A 156 10.54 5.65 4.98
N CYS A 157 9.50 6.35 5.46
CA CYS A 157 9.59 7.79 5.78
C CYS A 157 10.51 8.07 6.97
N SER A 158 10.49 7.23 8.02
CA SER A 158 11.36 7.41 9.19
C SER A 158 12.83 7.15 8.85
N PHE A 159 13.11 6.21 7.96
CA PHE A 159 14.46 5.98 7.43
C PHE A 159 15.02 7.23 6.72
N TRP A 160 14.19 7.92 5.93
CA TRP A 160 14.56 9.21 5.34
C TRP A 160 14.86 10.27 6.41
N CYS A 161 13.99 10.43 7.42
CA CYS A 161 14.21 11.40 8.48
C CYS A 161 15.52 11.15 9.24
N TRP A 162 15.84 9.88 9.51
CA TRP A 162 17.09 9.48 10.16
C TRP A 162 18.33 9.73 9.27
N ALA A 163 18.21 9.47 7.97
CA ALA A 163 19.28 9.79 7.02
C ALA A 163 19.51 11.31 6.88
N ALA A 164 18.45 12.13 7.02
CA ALA A 164 18.54 13.58 6.96
C ALA A 164 19.13 14.22 8.23
N THR A 165 18.86 13.66 9.42
CA THR A 165 19.41 14.15 10.69
C THR A 165 20.83 13.69 10.98
N SER A 166 21.33 12.66 10.30
CA SER A 166 22.74 12.29 10.36
C SER A 166 23.58 13.45 9.82
N PRO A 167 24.33 14.18 10.68
CA PRO A 167 25.12 15.32 10.21
C PRO A 167 26.22 14.75 9.34
N LYS A 168 26.08 14.85 8.01
CA LYS A 168 27.26 14.84 7.16
C LYS A 168 28.11 16.00 7.63
N SER A 169 29.23 15.69 8.27
CA SER A 169 30.32 16.64 8.51
C SER A 169 30.48 17.48 7.26
N ARG A 170 30.06 18.74 7.36
CA ARG A 170 30.22 19.76 6.33
C ARG A 170 31.72 20.06 6.30
N TYR A 171 32.50 19.22 5.63
CA TYR A 171 33.82 19.65 5.20
C TYR A 171 33.58 20.78 4.18
N PRO A 172 34.01 22.02 4.46
CA PRO A 172 34.03 23.04 3.43
C PRO A 172 34.97 22.55 2.35
N SER A 173 34.45 22.35 1.13
CA SER A 173 35.27 22.10 -0.04
C SER A 173 36.25 23.28 -0.18
N LEU A 174 37.52 23.02 0.11
CA LEU A 174 38.62 23.96 -0.12
C LEU A 174 38.61 24.35 -1.61
N PRO A 175 38.74 25.63 -1.98
CA PRO A 175 38.84 26.01 -3.38
C PRO A 175 40.11 25.37 -3.95
N HIS A 176 39.94 24.55 -4.99
CA HIS A 176 41.04 24.01 -5.79
C HIS A 176 41.75 25.18 -6.51
N HIS A 177 42.70 25.83 -5.83
CA HIS A 177 43.65 26.69 -6.53
C HIS A 177 44.54 25.78 -7.37
N ARG A 178 44.31 25.78 -8.69
CA ARG A 178 45.21 25.19 -9.68
C ARG A 178 46.56 25.90 -9.56
N LEU A 179 47.51 25.31 -8.84
CA LEU A 179 48.91 25.70 -9.02
C LEU A 179 49.36 25.18 -10.38
N HIS A 180 49.57 26.14 -11.27
CA HIS A 180 50.21 25.98 -12.57
C HIS A 180 51.62 25.41 -12.34
N ARG A 181 51.86 24.15 -12.72
CA ARG A 181 53.20 23.55 -12.69
C ARG A 181 53.92 23.94 -14.00
N PRO A 182 55.06 24.66 -13.98
CA PRO A 182 55.88 24.81 -15.16
C PRO A 182 56.71 23.54 -15.37
N ASN A 183 56.78 23.09 -16.62
CA ASN A 183 57.71 22.06 -17.07
C ASN A 183 59.13 22.64 -17.08
N THR A 184 60.03 22.11 -16.26
CA THR A 184 61.48 22.24 -16.46
C THR A 184 62.17 20.92 -16.15
N ALA A 185 62.89 20.45 -17.16
CA ALA A 185 63.71 19.25 -17.20
C ALA A 185 64.93 19.34 -16.25
N GLY A 186 65.44 18.17 -15.82
CA GLY A 186 66.83 18.02 -15.39
C GLY A 186 67.06 17.16 -14.13
N GLY A 187 67.56 15.93 -14.33
CA GLY A 187 68.50 15.27 -13.39
C GLY A 187 67.93 14.23 -12.40
N PRO A 188 68.60 13.07 -12.20
CA PRO A 188 68.12 11.96 -11.37
C PRO A 188 68.75 11.92 -9.98
N LEU A 189 67.99 11.49 -8.96
CA LEU A 189 68.44 10.73 -7.76
C LEU A 189 67.35 10.78 -6.68
N LEU A 190 66.84 9.61 -6.26
CA LEU A 190 67.26 8.90 -5.04
C LEU A 190 66.12 7.97 -4.58
N SER A 191 66.45 6.69 -4.54
CA SER A 191 65.73 5.61 -3.85
C SER A 191 65.32 6.02 -2.43
N MET A 192 64.08 5.72 -2.01
CA MET A 192 63.91 5.09 -0.70
C MET A 192 62.58 4.34 -0.59
N GLN A 193 62.74 3.05 -0.35
CA GLN A 193 61.77 2.01 -0.08
C GLN A 193 61.49 1.99 1.45
N ALA A 194 60.23 1.90 1.88
CA ALA A 194 59.81 1.44 3.22
C ALA A 194 58.29 1.18 3.18
N TYR A 195 57.80 -0.08 3.25
CA TYR A 195 57.45 -0.87 4.46
C TYR A 195 56.54 -0.07 5.41
N VAL A 196 55.33 -0.48 5.78
CA VAL A 196 54.72 -1.80 6.09
C VAL A 196 53.26 -1.81 5.63
#